data_AF-A0A969SF35-F1
#
_entry.id   AF-A0A969SF35-F1
#
_cell.length_a   1.000
_cell.length_b   1.000
_cell.length_c   1.000
_cell.angle_alpha   90.00
_cell.angle_beta   90.00
_cell.angle_gamma   90.00
#
_symmetry.space_group_name_H-M   'P 1'
#
loop_
_entity.id
_entity.type
_entity.pdbx_description
1 polymer ?
#
loop_
_entity_poly.entity_id
_entity_poly.type
_entity_poly.pdbx_seq_one_letter_code
_entity_poly.pdbx_strand_id
1 'polypeptide(L)' 'MEVDHILPRSKGGKDVYENYQLLHRHCHDIKTKRDGTHDKSQIIEEPC' A
#
# COMPACT_ATOMS: atom_id res chain seq x y z
N MET A 1 9.96 -3.59 -4.58
CA MET A 1 8.79 -3.99 -3.76
C MET A 1 8.48 -2.85 -2.83
N GLU A 2 7.22 -2.59 -2.54
CA GLU A 2 6.76 -1.54 -1.66
C GLU A 2 5.99 -2.11 -0.47
N VAL A 3 5.99 -1.38 0.64
CA VAL A 3 5.20 -1.71 1.82
C VAL A 3 3.90 -0.94 1.74
N ASP A 4 2.78 -1.66 1.79
CA ASP A 4 1.44 -1.10 1.65
C ASP A 4 0.52 -1.60 2.77
N HIS A 5 -0.50 -0.82 3.11
CA HIS A 5 -1.46 -1.27 4.12
C HIS A 5 -2.42 -2.31 3.55
N ILE A 6 -2.56 -3.45 4.24
CA ILE A 6 -3.54 -4.50 3.91
C ILE A 6 -4.95 -3.91 3.96
N LEU A 7 -5.29 -3.25 5.08
CA LEU A 7 -6.49 -2.43 5.20
C LEU A 7 -6.11 -0.95 5.08
N PRO A 8 -6.64 -0.23 4.07
CA PRO A 8 -6.42 1.20 3.92
C PRO A 8 -6.85 1.99 5.16
N ARG A 9 -6.12 3.07 5.49
CA ARG A 9 -6.47 3.94 6.63
C ARG A 9 -7.86 4.55 6.48
N SER A 10 -8.25 4.84 5.23
CA SER A 10 -9.60 5.32 4.87
C SER A 10 -10.72 4.34 5.23
N LYS A 11 -10.43 3.04 5.36
CA LYS A 11 -11.36 1.98 5.78
C LYS A 11 -11.16 1.56 7.24
N GLY A 12 -10.44 2.35 8.05
CA GLY A 12 -10.16 2.05 9.46
C GLY A 12 -8.90 1.21 9.69
N GLY A 13 -8.02 1.11 8.69
CA GLY A 13 -6.70 0.51 8.83
C GLY A 13 -5.85 1.23 9.87
N LYS A 14 -5.21 0.46 10.75
CA LYS A 14 -4.27 0.97 11.76
C LYS A 14 -2.85 0.92 11.23
N ASP A 15 -2.01 1.85 11.68
CA ASP A 15 -0.58 1.89 11.35
C ASP A 15 0.21 0.91 12.24
N VAL A 16 -0.09 -0.38 12.11
CA VAL A 16 0.54 -1.48 12.87
C VAL A 16 1.25 -2.44 11.93
N TYR A 17 2.31 -3.08 12.41
CA TYR A 17 3.12 -4.01 11.59
C TYR A 17 2.28 -5.10 10.91
N GLU A 18 1.30 -5.61 11.64
CA GLU A 18 0.35 -6.64 11.18
C GLU A 18 -0.55 -6.17 10.02
N ASN A 19 -0.72 -4.86 9.84
CA ASN A 19 -1.51 -4.28 8.76
C ASN A 19 -0.65 -3.89 7.56
N TYR A 20 0.64 -4.23 7.52
CA TYR A 20 1.49 -3.98 6.36
C TYR A 20 1.70 -5.27 5.55
N GLN A 21 1.73 -5.12 4.23
CA GLN A 21 2.11 -6.16 3.29
C GLN A 21 3.17 -5.65 2.31
N LEU A 22 4.04 -6.56 1.86
CA LEU A 22 4.96 -6.30 0.76
C LEU A 22 4.26 -6.59 -0.57
N LEU A 23 4.31 -5.63 -1.48
CA LEU A 23 3.78 -5.75 -2.83
C LEU A 23 4.84 -5.41 -3.88
N HIS A 24 4.68 -6.00 -5.06
CA HIS A 24 5.35 -5.50 -6.25
C HIS A 24 4.56 -4.32 -6.80
N ARG A 25 5.25 -3.37 -7.46
CA ARG A 25 4.66 -2.17 -8.08
C ARG A 25 3.40 -2.49 -8.91
N HIS A 26 3.49 -3.54 -9.73
CA HIS A 26 2.36 -3.97 -10.56
C HIS A 26 1.18 -4.52 -9.75
N CYS A 27 1.45 -5.21 -8.64
CA CYS A 27 0.40 -5.72 -7.76
C CYS A 27 -0.26 -4.59 -6.95
N HIS A 28 0.48 -3.54 -6.62
CA HIS A 28 -0.05 -2.34 -5.98
C HIS A 28 -1.00 -1.57 -6.88
N ASP A 29 -0.64 -1.34 -8.15
CA ASP A 29 -1.54 -0.72 -9.13
C ASP A 29 -2.89 -1.44 -9.24
N ILE A 30 -2.87 -2.78 -9.19
CA ILE A 30 -4.08 -3.61 -9.20
C ILE A 30 -4.85 -3.46 -7.89
N LYS A 31 -4.16 -3.47 -6.75
CA LYS A 31 -4.76 -3.30 -5.41
C LYS A 31 -5.44 -1.94 -5.28
N THR A 32 -4.77 -0.85 -5.65
CA THR A 32 -5.33 0.52 -5.62
C THR A 32 -6.61 0.62 -6.45
N LYS A 33 -6.62 0.02 -7.65
CA LYS A 33 -7.83 -0.03 -8.50
C LYS A 33 -8.96 -0.83 -7.86
N ARG A 34 -8.65 -1.94 -7.22
CA ARG A 34 -9.64 -2.81 -6.56
C ARG A 34 -10.20 -2.21 -5.28
N ASP A 35 -9.34 -1.61 -4.47
CA ASP A 35 -9.74 -1.03 -3.19
C ASP A 35 -10.49 0.29 -3.35
N GLY A 36 -10.33 0.95 -4.51
CA GLY A 36 -10.92 2.27 -4.79
C GLY A 36 -10.33 3.38 -3.93
N THR A 37 -9.27 3.08 -3.18
CA THR A 37 -8.58 4.01 -2.29
C THR A 37 -7.32 4.48 -2.98
N HIS A 38 -7.27 5.76 -3.36
CA HIS A 38 -6.05 6.41 -3.84
C HIS A 38 -5.10 6.70 -2.65
N ASP A 39 -4.76 5.68 -1.86
CA ASP A 39 -3.72 5.78 -0.84
C ASP A 39 -2.38 5.89 -1.57
N LYS A 40 -2.04 7.13 -1.95
CA LYS A 40 -0.74 7.52 -2.54
C LYS A 40 0.34 7.53 -1.45
N SER A 41 0.48 6.43 -0.71
CA SER A 41 1.66 6.22 0.13
C SER A 41 2.86 5.94 -0.77
N GLN A 42 3.25 6.93 -1.56
CA GLN A 42 4.48 6.90 -2.34
C GLN A 42 5.63 7.18 -1.39
N ILE A 43 6.15 6.15 -0.73
CA ILE A 43 7.53 6.17 -0.27
C ILE A 43 8.34 5.64 -1.45
N ILE A 44 8.62 6.53 -2.40
CA ILE A 44 9.68 6.36 -3.38
C ILE A 44 10.99 6.46 -2.62
N GLU A 45 11.65 5.35 -2.38
CA GLU A 45 13.10 5.31 -2.21
C GLU A 45 13.63 4.15 -3.05
N GLU A 46 13.89 4.42 -4.33
CA GLU A 46 14.89 3.67 -5.09
C GLU A 46 16.27 4.27 -4.72
N PRO A 47 17.21 3.52 -4.13
CA PRO A 47 18.61 3.79 -4.37
C PRO A 47 18.99 3.14 -5.71
N CYS A 48 19.58 3.95 -6.59
CA CYS A 48 20.32 3.53 -7.78
C CYS A 48 21.34 2.42 -7.45
#